data_AF-A0A1F2P676-F1
#
_entry.id   AF-A0A1F2P676-F1
#
_cell.length_a   1.000
_cell.length_b   1.000
_cell.length_c   1.000
_cell.angle_alpha   90.00
_cell.angle_beta   90.00
_cell.angle_gamma   90.00
#
_symmetry.space_group_name_H-M   'P 1'
#
loop_
_entity.id
_entity.type
_entity.pdbx_description
1 polymer ?
#
loop_
_entity_poly.entity_id
_entity_poly.type
_entity_poly.pdbx_seq_one_letter_code
_entity_poly.pdbx_strand_id
1 'polypeptide(L)'
;MEHEEGEERTPEKGHIRVAIDLRSLYEFDPEDVSVDISVVRYSNLAYIQVSHRDVHIDFLEMPGIKKDGKTRINGTRIYMSHAAAQKLARELNEVLERVHSSGGMEKYQG
;
A
#
# COMPACT_ATOMS: atom_id res chain seq x y z
N MET A 1 -61.87 -17.56 32.05
CA MET A 1 -62.04 -18.32 30.79
C MET A 1 -62.19 -17.25 29.73
N GLU A 2 -61.27 -17.05 28.79
CA GLU A 2 -60.36 -18.00 28.15
C GLU A 2 -58.96 -17.37 27.99
N HIS A 3 -57.94 -18.19 28.23
CA HIS A 3 -56.57 -17.95 27.82
C HIS A 3 -56.48 -18.32 26.33
N GLU A 4 -55.94 -17.45 25.49
CA GLU A 4 -55.34 -17.88 24.22
C GLU A 4 -53.89 -17.43 24.19
N GLU A 5 -53.02 -18.43 24.13
CA GLU A 5 -51.56 -18.37 24.04
C GLU A 5 -51.10 -18.27 22.58
N GLY A 6 -49.91 -17.68 22.38
CA GLY A 6 -49.04 -17.91 21.22
C GLY A 6 -49.40 -17.06 19.99
N GLU A 7 -48.50 -16.27 19.41
CA GLU A 7 -47.17 -16.69 18.96
C GLU A 7 -46.30 -15.41 18.79
N GLU A 8 -45.38 -15.16 19.74
CA GLU A 8 -44.30 -14.19 19.52
C GLU A 8 -43.38 -14.73 18.43
N ARG A 9 -43.59 -14.28 17.20
CA ARG A 9 -42.65 -14.52 16.10
C ARG A 9 -41.40 -13.70 16.36
N THR A 10 -40.42 -14.32 17.01
CA THR A 10 -39.03 -13.86 17.01
C THR A 10 -38.60 -13.55 15.58
N PRO A 11 -38.13 -12.34 15.26
CA PRO A 11 -37.61 -12.05 13.94
C PRO A 11 -36.37 -12.92 13.74
N GLU A 12 -36.41 -13.83 12.78
CA GLU A 12 -35.24 -14.55 12.31
C GLU A 12 -34.15 -13.52 12.03
N LYS A 13 -33.02 -13.63 12.74
CA LYS A 13 -31.83 -12.85 12.47
C LYS A 13 -31.28 -13.30 11.12
N GLY A 14 -31.89 -12.82 10.04
CA GLY A 14 -31.37 -12.94 8.71
C GLY A 14 -29.93 -12.44 8.73
N HIS A 15 -29.00 -13.28 8.30
CA HIS A 15 -27.61 -12.86 8.12
C HIS A 15 -27.61 -11.65 7.18
N ILE A 16 -27.33 -10.47 7.72
CA ILE A 16 -27.17 -9.25 6.93
C ILE A 16 -25.92 -9.47 6.09
N ARG A 17 -26.11 -9.87 4.84
CA ARG A 17 -25.05 -9.90 3.83
C ARG A 17 -24.82 -8.46 3.40
N VAL A 18 -23.95 -7.76 4.13
CA VAL A 18 -23.47 -6.44 3.71
C VAL A 18 -22.48 -6.65 2.58
N ALA A 19 -22.86 -6.25 1.36
CA ALA A 19 -21.92 -6.08 0.28
C ALA A 19 -21.10 -4.83 0.59
N ILE A 20 -19.90 -5.01 1.13
CA ILE A 20 -18.97 -3.90 1.38
C ILE A 20 -18.25 -3.60 0.06
N ASP A 21 -18.53 -2.44 -0.53
CA ASP A 21 -17.74 -1.96 -1.66
C ASP A 21 -16.39 -1.45 -1.18
N LEU A 22 -15.37 -2.30 -1.31
CA LEU A 22 -14.00 -1.97 -0.92
C LEU A 22 -13.47 -0.74 -1.66
N ARG A 23 -13.95 -0.45 -2.88
CA ARG A 23 -13.48 0.72 -3.64
C ARG A 23 -13.82 2.03 -2.93
N SER A 24 -15.07 2.18 -2.51
CA SER A 24 -15.51 3.35 -1.73
C SER A 24 -14.76 3.53 -0.40
N LEU A 25 -14.27 2.44 0.20
CA LEU A 25 -13.49 2.51 1.45
C LEU A 25 -12.06 3.03 1.23
N TYR A 26 -11.46 2.71 0.08
CA TYR A 26 -10.10 3.13 -0.28
C TYR A 26 -10.07 4.34 -1.22
N GLU A 27 -11.23 4.92 -1.57
CA GLU A 27 -11.30 6.18 -2.31
C GLU A 27 -10.75 7.33 -1.44
N PHE A 28 -9.80 8.06 -2.02
CA PHE A 28 -9.14 9.18 -1.37
C PHE A 28 -9.00 10.35 -2.35
N ASP A 29 -9.09 11.56 -1.82
CA ASP A 29 -8.66 12.75 -2.53
C ASP A 29 -7.11 12.76 -2.54
N PRO A 30 -6.44 12.92 -3.69
CA PRO A 30 -4.99 13.08 -3.74
C PRO A 30 -4.45 14.14 -2.77
N GLU A 31 -5.21 15.21 -2.48
CA GLU A 31 -4.83 16.25 -1.51
C GLU A 31 -4.83 15.75 -0.05
N ASP A 32 -5.57 14.68 0.26
CA ASP A 32 -5.67 14.08 1.58
C ASP A 32 -4.63 12.97 1.84
N VAL A 33 -3.74 12.71 0.88
CA VAL A 33 -2.67 11.72 1.00
C VAL A 33 -1.46 12.31 1.68
N SER A 34 -1.03 11.68 2.77
CA SER A 34 0.23 12.00 3.44
C SER A 34 1.16 10.78 3.41
N VAL A 35 2.37 10.95 2.87
CA VAL A 35 3.43 9.94 2.98
C VAL A 35 4.13 10.11 4.32
N ASP A 36 4.19 9.03 5.08
CA ASP A 36 4.89 8.95 6.36
C ASP A 36 6.13 8.07 6.24
N ILE A 37 7.30 8.70 6.18
CA ILE A 37 8.57 8.00 6.16
C ILE A 37 8.96 7.64 7.60
N SER A 38 8.47 6.50 8.07
CA SER A 38 8.72 6.00 9.42
C SER A 38 10.10 5.34 9.56
N VAL A 39 10.68 4.90 8.44
CA VAL A 39 11.97 4.21 8.41
C VAL A 39 12.90 4.89 7.42
N VAL A 40 14.09 5.26 7.90
CA VAL A 40 15.18 5.79 7.05
C VAL A 40 16.39 4.88 7.17
N ARG A 41 16.97 4.50 6.03
CA ARG A 41 18.20 3.70 5.91
C ARG A 41 19.15 4.35 4.92
N TYR A 42 20.43 3.98 5.02
CA TYR A 42 21.49 4.46 4.16
C TYR A 42 22.26 3.27 3.58
N SER A 43 22.28 3.14 2.26
CA SER A 43 22.96 2.07 1.54
C SER A 43 24.33 2.55 1.06
N ASN A 44 25.31 2.52 1.96
CA ASN A 44 26.71 2.82 1.67
C ASN A 44 27.63 1.87 2.45
N LEU A 45 28.76 1.53 1.83
CA LEU A 45 29.83 0.71 2.39
C LEU A 45 30.59 1.40 3.53
N ALA A 46 30.60 2.73 3.54
CA ALA A 46 31.18 3.52 4.60
C ALA A 46 30.04 4.23 5.34
N TYR A 47 29.98 4.04 6.66
CA TYR A 47 29.01 4.62 7.61
C TYR A 47 29.11 6.16 7.70
N ILE A 48 29.06 6.84 6.56
CA ILE A 48 29.34 8.26 6.42
C ILE A 48 28.03 8.96 6.10
N GLN A 49 27.87 10.12 6.74
CA GLN A 49 26.73 11.02 6.69
C GLN A 49 26.14 11.19 5.29
N VAL A 50 24.82 11.39 5.23
CA VAL A 50 24.10 11.72 4.00
C VAL A 50 24.73 12.97 3.38
N SER A 51 25.15 12.84 2.12
CA SER A 51 25.67 13.93 1.32
C SER A 51 24.55 14.58 0.53
N HIS A 52 24.67 15.88 0.25
CA HIS A 52 23.73 16.60 -0.63
C HIS A 52 23.72 16.07 -2.08
N ARG A 53 24.67 15.19 -2.45
CA ARG A 53 24.72 14.52 -3.75
C ARG A 53 24.08 13.13 -3.75
N ASP A 54 23.64 12.66 -2.59
CA ASP A 54 22.97 11.38 -2.48
C ASP A 54 21.54 11.47 -2.98
N VAL A 55 21.06 10.36 -3.53
CA VAL A 55 19.68 10.19 -3.97
C VAL A 55 18.96 9.22 -3.03
N HIS A 56 17.63 9.14 -3.15
CA HIS A 56 16.86 8.19 -2.36
C HIS A 56 15.80 7.48 -3.20
N ILE A 57 15.43 6.29 -2.74
CA ILE A 57 14.24 5.56 -3.18
C ILE A 57 13.31 5.37 -1.99
N ASP A 58 12.02 5.60 -2.22
CA ASP A 58 10.98 5.35 -1.23
C ASP A 58 10.21 4.10 -1.60
N PHE A 59 10.14 3.16 -0.67
CA PHE A 59 9.26 2.00 -0.74
C PHE A 59 8.00 2.32 0.04
N LEU A 60 6.86 2.36 -0.65
CA LEU A 60 5.57 2.75 -0.09
C LEU A 60 4.68 1.52 0.10
N GLU A 61 4.09 1.39 1.28
CA GLU A 61 3.15 0.33 1.61
C GLU A 61 1.73 0.73 1.19
N MET A 62 1.20 0.04 0.18
CA MET A 62 -0.11 0.32 -0.41
C MET A 62 -1.09 -0.85 -0.20
N PRO A 63 -2.40 -0.60 -0.01
CA PRO A 63 -3.03 0.73 0.10
C PRO A 63 -2.70 1.42 1.43
N GLY A 64 -2.71 2.75 1.44
CA GLY A 64 -2.55 3.52 2.68
C GLY A 64 -3.70 3.32 3.67
N ILE A 65 -3.47 3.71 4.92
CA ILE A 65 -4.46 3.62 6.00
C ILE A 65 -5.21 4.95 6.11
N LYS A 66 -6.54 4.93 5.95
CA LYS A 66 -7.40 6.10 6.15
C LYS A 66 -7.63 6.34 7.65
N LYS A 67 -7.21 7.50 8.15
CA LYS A 67 -7.37 7.92 9.54
C LYS A 67 -7.70 9.42 9.60
N ASP A 68 -8.73 9.79 10.34
CA ASP A 68 -9.16 11.19 10.52
C ASP A 68 -9.40 11.93 9.19
N GLY A 69 -9.95 11.22 8.19
CA GLY A 69 -10.21 11.76 6.85
C GLY A 69 -9.00 11.74 5.91
N LYS A 70 -7.79 11.46 6.41
CA LYS A 70 -6.55 11.46 5.61
C LYS A 70 -6.04 10.06 5.33
N THR A 71 -5.46 9.86 4.15
CA THR A 71 -4.83 8.59 3.78
C THR A 71 -3.35 8.65 4.09
N ARG A 72 -2.90 7.87 5.08
CA ARG A 72 -1.49 7.78 5.45
C ARG A 72 -0.84 6.58 4.73
N ILE A 73 0.20 6.85 3.97
CA ILE A 73 1.00 5.81 3.30
C ILE A 73 2.31 5.68 4.06
N ASN A 74 2.54 4.53 4.67
CA ASN A 74 3.81 4.27 5.34
C ASN A 74 4.90 4.04 4.29
N GLY A 75 6.07 4.59 4.54
CA GLY A 75 7.20 4.47 3.63
C GLY A 75 8.52 4.19 4.34
N THR A 76 9.37 3.45 3.64
CA THR A 76 10.79 3.32 3.98
C THR A 76 11.62 4.06 2.94
N ARG A 77 12.44 5.01 3.40
CA ARG A 77 13.39 5.74 2.55
C ARG A 77 14.78 5.12 2.65
N ILE A 78 15.36 4.77 1.51
CA ILE A 78 16.75 4.34 1.40
C ILE A 78 17.53 5.40 0.64
N TYR A 79 18.43 6.08 1.34
CA TYR A 79 19.42 6.97 0.74
C TYR A 79 20.60 6.17 0.18
N MET A 80 21.19 6.65 -0.90
CA MET A 80 22.31 6.00 -1.57
C MET A 80 23.15 7.00 -2.36
N SER A 81 24.43 6.70 -2.53
CA SER A 81 25.29 7.47 -3.43
C SER A 81 24.81 7.33 -4.88
N HIS A 82 25.14 8.32 -5.71
CA HIS A 82 24.85 8.27 -7.14
C HIS A 82 25.35 6.98 -7.82
N ALA A 83 26.54 6.50 -7.43
CA ALA A 83 27.11 5.26 -7.97
C ALA A 83 26.29 4.03 -7.58
N ALA A 84 25.77 3.98 -6.35
CA ALA A 84 24.88 2.90 -5.91
C ALA A 84 23.52 2.96 -6.64
N ALA A 85 22.98 4.17 -6.85
CA ALA A 85 21.74 4.36 -7.61
C ALA A 85 21.85 3.91 -9.07
N GLN A 86 22.96 4.25 -9.75
CA GLN A 86 23.20 3.80 -11.12
C GLN A 86 23.25 2.27 -11.24
N LYS A 87 23.89 1.61 -10.27
CA LYS A 87 23.90 0.14 -10.22
C LYS A 87 22.50 -0.41 -10.04
N LEU A 88 21.75 0.10 -9.06
CA LEU A 88 20.36 -0.32 -8.82
C LEU A 88 19.48 -0.17 -10.09
N ALA A 89 19.56 0.98 -10.77
CA ALA A 89 18.78 1.24 -11.97
C ALA A 89 19.10 0.25 -13.10
N ARG A 90 20.38 -0.11 -13.26
CA ARG A 90 20.82 -1.08 -14.26
C ARG A 90 20.26 -2.47 -13.97
N GLU A 91 20.42 -2.95 -12.74
CA GLU A 91 19.92 -4.26 -12.32
C GLU A 91 18.39 -4.35 -12.47
N LEU A 92 17.65 -3.29 -12.10
CA LEU A 92 16.20 -3.23 -12.28
C LEU A 92 15.82 -3.32 -13.76
N ASN A 93 16.49 -2.59 -14.65
CA ASN A 93 16.23 -2.65 -16.08
C ASN A 93 16.47 -4.05 -16.65
N GLU A 94 17.58 -4.70 -16.30
CA GLU A 94 17.90 -6.05 -16.76
C GLU A 94 16.83 -7.07 -16.29
N VAL A 95 16.36 -6.94 -15.04
CA VAL A 95 15.26 -7.77 -14.52
C VAL A 95 13.97 -7.53 -15.30
N LEU A 96 13.60 -6.26 -15.54
CA LEU A 96 12.39 -5.90 -16.27
C LEU A 96 12.42 -6.42 -17.71
N GLU A 97 13.54 -6.26 -18.42
CA GLU A 97 13.72 -6.77 -19.78
C GLU A 97 13.58 -8.30 -19.84
N ARG A 98 14.15 -9.01 -18.86
CA ARG A 98 14.03 -10.46 -18.76
C ARG A 98 12.60 -10.93 -18.48
N VAL A 99 11.89 -10.26 -17.58
CA VAL A 99 10.48 -10.59 -17.26
C VAL A 99 9.57 -10.28 -18.45
N HIS A 100 9.81 -9.16 -19.14
CA HIS A 100 9.06 -8.79 -20.33
C HIS A 100 9.27 -9.78 -21.48
N SER A 101 10.53 -10.13 -21.79
CA SER A 101 10.86 -11.07 -22.87
C SER A 101 10.39 -12.50 -22.60
N SER A 102 10.29 -12.92 -21.34
CA SER A 102 9.74 -14.23 -20.95
C SER A 102 8.21 -14.27 -20.91
N GLY A 103 7.52 -13.17 -21.20
CA GLY A 103 6.05 -13.09 -21.12
C GLY A 103 5.49 -13.19 -19.71
N GLY A 104 6.34 -13.06 -18.69
CA GLY A 104 5.98 -13.17 -17.27
C GLY A 104 5.52 -11.86 -16.63
N MET A 105 5.41 -10.76 -17.41
CA MET A 105 4.78 -9.53 -16.94
C MET A 105 3.33 -9.81 -16.55
N GLU A 106 2.96 -9.40 -15.33
CA GLU A 106 1.55 -9.44 -14.90
C GLU A 106 0.69 -8.68 -15.91
N LYS A 107 -0.32 -9.36 -16.44
CA LYS A 107 -1.31 -8.75 -17.33
C LYS A 107 -2.44 -8.23 -16.48
N TYR A 108 -2.67 -6.92 -16.51
CA TYR A 108 -3.85 -6.34 -15.91
C TYR A 108 -5.09 -6.85 -16.64
N GLN A 109 -5.92 -7.64 -15.98
CA GLN A 109 -7.26 -7.97 -16.45
C GLN A 109 -8.21 -6.94 -15.82
N GLY A 110 -8.62 -5.96 -16.61
CA GLY A 110 -9.61 -4.96 -16.23
C GLY A 110 -11.03 -5.50 -16.29
#